data_AF-A0A6J4KSL8-F1
#
_entry.id   AF-A0A6J4KSL8-F1
#
_cell.length_a   1.000
_cell.length_b   1.000
_cell.length_c   1.000
_cell.angle_alpha   90.00
_cell.angle_beta   90.00
_cell.angle_gamma   90.00
#
_symmetry.space_group_name_H-M   'P 1'
#
loop_
_entity.id
_entity.type
_entity.pdbx_description
1 polymer ?
#
loop_
_entity_poly.entity_id
_entity_poly.type
_entity_poly.pdbx_seq_one_letter_code
_entity_poly.pdbx_strand_id
1 'polypeptide(L)' 'MSEIEDFVKPVFAEIAINYAGLDIALDKNGAYWLIEINSSPNYDIFVRDNDRQIVVTMFKGILDTLVVNKKP' A
#
# COMPACT_ATOMS: atom_id res chain seq x y z
N MET A 1 4.51 -6.39 13.92
CA MET A 1 4.52 -5.34 12.90
C MET A 1 5.95 -5.21 12.41
N SER A 2 6.17 -5.08 11.12
CA SER A 2 7.51 -4.99 10.52
C SER A 2 8.05 -3.55 10.55
N GLU A 3 9.36 -3.35 10.47
CA GLU A 3 9.98 -2.01 10.49
C GLU A 3 9.44 -1.08 9.40
N ILE A 4 9.12 -1.64 8.22
CA ILE A 4 8.55 -0.88 7.11
C ILE A 4 7.10 -0.46 7.37
N GLU A 5 6.31 -1.26 8.11
CA GLU A 5 4.95 -0.90 8.52
C GLU A 5 4.96 0.30 9.47
N ASP A 6 5.90 0.31 10.43
CA ASP A 6 6.06 1.44 11.36
C ASP A 6 6.53 2.71 10.64
N PHE A 7 7.41 2.56 9.65
CA PHE A 7 7.88 3.68 8.82
C PHE A 7 6.74 4.33 8.01
N VAL A 8 5.85 3.55 7.40
CA VAL A 8 4.78 4.09 6.54
C VAL A 8 3.54 4.54 7.31
N LYS A 9 3.36 4.09 8.56
CA LYS A 9 2.19 4.39 9.39
C LYS A 9 1.82 5.88 9.45
N PRO A 10 2.76 6.85 9.58
CA PRO A 10 2.42 8.27 9.62
C PRO A 10 1.72 8.76 8.35
N VAL A 11 2.00 8.18 7.17
CA VAL A 11 1.38 8.59 5.89
C VAL A 11 -0.15 8.46 5.98
N PHE A 12 -0.64 7.35 6.52
CA PHE A 12 -2.07 7.07 6.65
C PHE A 12 -2.74 7.84 7.81
N ALA A 13 -1.95 8.41 8.74
CA ALA A 13 -2.46 9.27 9.79
C ALA A 13 -2.64 10.72 9.31
N GLU A 14 -1.74 11.20 8.46
CA GLU A 14 -1.73 12.57 7.95
C GLU A 14 -2.59 12.77 6.69
N ILE A 15 -2.71 11.71 5.87
CA ILE A 15 -3.46 11.76 4.61
C ILE A 15 -4.66 10.82 4.72
N ALA A 16 -5.86 11.33 4.40
CA ALA A 16 -7.10 10.56 4.41
C ALA A 16 -7.20 9.59 3.22
N ILE A 17 -6.32 8.60 3.19
CA ILE A 17 -6.28 7.51 2.20
C ILE A 17 -6.28 6.17 2.92
N ASN A 18 -6.92 5.17 2.31
CA ASN A 18 -7.00 3.81 2.87
C ASN A 18 -6.01 2.85 2.20
N TYR A 19 -5.48 3.22 1.03
CA TYR A 19 -4.50 2.45 0.26
C TYR A 19 -3.72 3.39 -0.66
N ALA A 20 -2.46 3.04 -0.93
CA ALA A 20 -1.60 3.67 -1.93
C ALA A 20 -0.43 2.75 -2.26
N GLY A 21 0.18 2.95 -3.43
CA GLY A 21 1.53 2.49 -3.70
C GLY A 21 2.53 3.44 -3.06
N LEU A 22 3.60 2.90 -2.48
CA LEU A 22 4.65 3.66 -1.80
C LEU A 22 6.01 3.26 -2.36
N ASP A 23 6.72 4.21 -2.93
CA ASP A 23 8.08 4.02 -3.41
C ASP A 23 9.04 4.42 -2.30
N ILE A 24 9.77 3.45 -1.76
CA ILE A 24 10.63 3.60 -0.58
C ILE A 24 12.04 3.17 -0.94
N ALA A 25 13.02 4.01 -0.62
CA ALA A 25 14.43 3.68 -0.70
C ALA A 25 14.98 3.33 0.69
N LEU A 26 15.89 2.36 0.76
CA LEU A 26 16.70 2.08 1.94
C LEU A 26 18.13 2.56 1.67
N ASP A 27 18.62 3.50 2.48
CA ASP A 27 19.99 4.00 2.31
C ASP A 27 21.05 3.05 2.88
N LYS A 28 22.32 3.41 2.69
CA LYS A 28 23.47 2.59 3.12
C LYS A 28 23.61 2.48 4.64
N ASN A 29 22.93 3.33 5.40
CA ASN A 29 22.92 3.33 6.87
C ASN A 29 21.69 2.62 7.43
N GLY A 30 20.81 2.08 6.58
CA GLY A 30 19.59 1.42 6.99
C GLY A 30 18.41 2.36 7.25
N ALA A 31 18.48 3.63 6.84
CA ALA A 31 17.35 4.54 6.96
C ALA A 31 16.43 4.44 5.75
N TYR A 32 15.12 4.39 6.00
CA TYR A 32 14.09 4.43 4.97
C TYR A 32 13.79 5.87 4.53
N TRP A 33 13.58 6.04 3.23
CA TRP A 33 13.24 7.31 2.58
C TRP A 33 12.00 7.12 1.71
N LEU A 34 10.95 7.90 1.95
CA LEU A 34 9.75 7.93 1.12
C LEU A 34 10.00 8.83 -0.09
N ILE A 35 9.85 8.28 -1.29
CA ILE A 35 10.13 8.97 -2.56
C ILE A 35 8.84 9.42 -3.24
N GLU A 36 7.85 8.52 -3.33
CA GLU A 36 6.56 8.79 -3.98
C GLU A 36 5.42 8.05 -3.28
N ILE A 37 4.24 8.68 -3.27
CA ILE A 37 2.95 8.06 -2.95
C ILE A 37 2.11 8.10 -4.22
N ASN A 38 1.74 6.95 -4.77
CA ASN A 38 0.92 6.86 -5.98
C ASN A 38 -0.44 6.20 -5.70
N SER A 39 -1.51 6.75 -6.28
CA SER A 39 -2.87 6.22 -6.11
C SER A 39 -3.21 5.07 -7.07
N SER A 40 -2.34 4.81 -8.06
CA SER A 40 -2.51 3.77 -9.06
C SER A 40 -1.16 3.10 -9.37
N PRO A 41 -0.66 2.23 -8.46
CA PRO A 41 0.60 1.54 -8.70
C PRO A 41 0.48 0.60 -9.89
N ASN A 42 1.60 0.40 -10.59
CA ASN A 42 1.65 -0.51 -11.72
C ASN A 42 1.70 -1.96 -11.26
N TYR A 43 0.53 -2.58 -11.13
CA TYR A 43 0.39 -3.97 -10.67
C TYR A 43 0.93 -5.00 -11.66
N ASP A 44 1.08 -4.69 -12.95
CA ASP A 44 1.61 -5.63 -13.93
C ASP A 44 3.05 -6.03 -13.59
N ILE A 45 3.84 -5.08 -13.09
CA ILE A 45 5.20 -5.34 -12.61
C ILE A 45 5.18 -6.25 -11.38
N PHE A 46 4.28 -5.99 -10.43
CA PHE A 46 4.17 -6.79 -9.21
C PHE A 46 3.78 -8.24 -9.51
N VAL A 47 2.75 -8.48 -10.32
CA VAL A 47 2.24 -9.82 -10.63
C VAL A 47 3.13 -10.61 -11.60
N ARG A 48 4.10 -9.96 -12.26
CA ARG A 48 5.14 -10.65 -13.05
C ARG A 48 6.01 -11.51 -12.14
N ASP A 49 6.36 -10.99 -10.97
CA ASP A 49 7.35 -11.59 -10.06
C ASP A 49 6.72 -12.20 -8.79
N ASN A 50 5.41 -11.99 -8.57
CA ASN A 50 4.68 -12.46 -7.39
C ASN A 50 3.38 -13.18 -7.77
N ASP A 51 2.83 -13.98 -6.86
CA ASP A 51 1.51 -14.60 -7.07
C ASP A 51 0.42 -13.52 -7.23
N ARG A 52 -0.27 -13.55 -8.37
CA ARG A 52 -1.42 -12.70 -8.69
C ARG A 52 -2.49 -12.73 -7.59
N GLN A 53 -2.66 -13.84 -6.86
CA GLN A 53 -3.66 -13.93 -5.80
C GLN A 53 -3.45 -12.93 -4.67
N ILE A 54 -2.23 -12.42 -4.46
CA ILE A 54 -1.94 -11.36 -3.50
C ILE A 54 -2.73 -10.09 -3.86
N VAL A 55 -2.61 -9.64 -5.11
CA VAL A 55 -3.30 -8.45 -5.62
C VAL A 55 -4.82 -8.65 -5.63
N VAL A 56 -5.29 -9.83 -6.03
CA VAL A 56 -6.73 -10.17 -5.98
C VAL A 56 -7.27 -10.08 -4.56
N THR A 57 -6.56 -10.63 -3.58
CA THR A 57 -6.96 -10.62 -2.17
C THR A 57 -6.99 -9.21 -1.60
N MET A 58 -5.98 -8.40 -1.93
CA MET A 58 -5.92 -7.00 -1.54
C MET A 58 -7.12 -6.21 -2.08
N PHE A 59 -7.43 -6.32 -3.38
CA PHE A 59 -8.58 -5.63 -3.97
C PHE A 59 -9.93 -6.11 -3.42
N LYS A 60 -10.08 -7.41 -3.13
CA LYS A 60 -11.28 -7.91 -2.43
C LYS A 60 -11.44 -7.25 -1.08
N GLY A 61 -10.37 -7.17 -0.28
CA GLY A 61 -10.39 -6.48 1.02
C GLY A 61 -10.78 -5.01 0.89
N ILE A 62 -10.19 -4.27 -0.07
CA ILE A 62 -10.58 -2.87 -0.33
C ILE A 62 -12.06 -2.78 -0.68
N LEU A 63 -12.57 -3.62 -1.59
CA LEU A 63 -13.98 -3.61 -1.98
C LEU A 63 -14.91 -3.91 -0.79
N ASP A 64 -14.55 -4.87 0.06
CA ASP A 64 -15.32 -5.18 1.27
C ASP A 64 -15.44 -3.96 2.20
N THR A 65 -14.36 -3.17 2.37
CA THR A 65 -14.42 -1.92 3.15
C THR A 65 -15.34 -0.85 2.54
N LEU A 66 -15.53 -0.86 1.22
CA LEU A 66 -16.38 0.10 0.52
C LEU A 66 -17.86 -0.34 0.54
N VAL A 67 -18.13 -1.64 0.48
CA VAL A 67 -19.49 -2.20 0.48
C VAL A 67 -20.18 -2.01 1.83
N VAL A 68 -19.45 -2.11 2.95
CA VAL A 68 -20.00 -1.90 4.31
C VAL A 68 -20.45 -0.44 4.55
N ASN A 69 -19.95 0.52 3.75
CA ASN A 69 -20.31 1.94 3.87
C ASN A 69 -21.54 2.36 3.04
N LYS A 70 -22.25 1.43 2.38
CA LYS A 70 -23.59 1.71 1.84
C LYS A 70 -24.61 1.66 2.98
N LYS A 71 -24.93 2.82 3.58
CA LYS A 71 -26.26 2.98 4.19
C LYS A 71 -27.32 2.88 3.08
N PRO A 72 -28.47 2.25 3.33
CA PRO A 72 -29.61 2.27 2.40
C PRO A 72 -30.06 3.69 2.08
#